data_AF-A0A9E0TBA2-F1
#
_entry.id   AF-A0A9E0TBA2-F1
#
_cell.length_a   1.000
_cell.length_b   1.000
_cell.length_c   1.000
_cell.angle_alpha   90.00
_cell.angle_beta   90.00
_cell.angle_gamma   90.00
#
_symmetry.space_group_name_H-M   'P 1'
#
loop_
_entity.id
_entity.type
_entity.pdbx_description
1 polymer ?
#
loop_
_entity_poly.entity_id
_entity_poly.type
_entity_poly.pdbx_seq_one_letter_code
_entity_poly.pdbx_strand_id
1 'polypeptide(L)'
;MSASLPCLPATEPLRRGRRKDARPRELLDAALDLFVDKGYAATRVEEVAARAGVSKGTLFLYFPSKQELFKAVVRENIAGR
;
A
#
# COMPACT_ATOMS: atom_id res chain seq x y z
N MET A 1 -30.02 40.07 -18.06
CA MET A 1 -29.78 40.16 -16.61
C MET A 1 -29.72 38.73 -16.08
N SER A 2 -28.58 38.04 -16.22
CA SER A 2 -27.43 38.01 -15.29
C SER A 2 -27.81 37.59 -13.87
N ALA A 3 -27.55 36.32 -13.55
CA ALA A 3 -26.95 35.81 -12.30
C ALA A 3 -27.04 34.27 -12.35
N SER A 4 -26.03 33.60 -12.92
CA SER A 4 -24.93 32.95 -12.17
C SER A 4 -25.40 32.03 -11.04
N LEU A 5 -25.43 30.73 -11.33
CA LEU A 5 -25.36 29.68 -10.32
C LEU A 5 -23.87 29.35 -10.07
N PRO A 6 -23.46 29.13 -8.80
CA PRO A 6 -22.07 28.93 -8.43
C PRO A 6 -21.55 27.57 -8.91
N CYS A 7 -20.36 27.59 -9.51
CA CYS A 7 -19.51 26.42 -9.68
C CYS A 7 -19.08 25.92 -8.29
N LEU A 8 -19.44 24.68 -7.95
CA LEU A 8 -18.85 23.95 -6.84
C LEU A 8 -18.04 22.78 -7.43
N PRO A 9 -16.83 22.51 -6.88
CA PRO A 9 -15.88 21.62 -7.52
C PRO A 9 -16.42 20.20 -7.51
N ALA A 10 -16.53 19.61 -8.70
CA ALA A 10 -16.70 18.18 -8.83
C ALA A 10 -15.52 17.51 -8.13
N THR A 11 -15.79 16.81 -7.03
CA THR A 11 -14.85 15.91 -6.38
C THR A 11 -14.45 14.86 -7.42
N GLU A 12 -13.33 15.07 -8.11
CA GLU A 12 -12.80 14.08 -9.04
C GLU A 12 -12.53 12.79 -8.25
N PRO A 13 -13.19 11.67 -8.56
CA PRO A 13 -12.78 10.39 -7.99
C PRO A 13 -11.39 10.10 -8.57
N LEU A 14 -10.38 10.20 -7.72
CA LEU A 14 -8.97 9.87 -8.00
C LEU A 14 -8.90 8.66 -8.92
N ARG A 15 -8.41 8.91 -10.14
CA ARG A 15 -8.25 7.99 -11.27
C ARG A 15 -7.81 6.60 -10.80
N ARG A 16 -8.80 5.71 -10.63
CA ARG A 16 -8.69 4.41 -9.96
C ARG A 16 -8.26 3.26 -10.89
N GLY A 17 -7.48 3.58 -11.94
CA GLY A 17 -7.32 2.66 -13.09
C GLY A 17 -5.91 2.26 -13.48
N ARG A 18 -4.84 2.94 -13.05
CA ARG A 18 -3.50 2.72 -13.63
C ARG A 18 -2.37 2.42 -12.64
N ARG A 19 -2.68 2.15 -11.37
CA ARG A 19 -1.69 2.03 -10.28
C ARG A 19 -2.00 0.90 -9.28
N LYS A 20 -2.85 -0.06 -9.66
CA LYS A 20 -3.23 -1.19 -8.79
C LYS A 20 -2.11 -2.23 -8.65
N ASP A 21 -1.27 -2.43 -9.67
CA ASP A 21 -0.27 -3.49 -9.67
C ASP A 21 1.15 -3.03 -9.27
N ALA A 22 1.45 -1.72 -9.36
CA ALA A 22 2.78 -1.20 -9.03
C ALA A 22 3.02 -1.01 -7.51
N ARG A 23 1.95 -0.78 -6.73
CA ARG A 23 2.05 -0.50 -5.27
C ARG A 23 2.18 -1.72 -4.36
N PRO A 24 1.63 -2.91 -4.69
CA PRO A 24 1.84 -4.10 -3.88
C PRO A 24 3.32 -4.49 -3.81
N ARG A 25 4.07 -4.36 -4.91
CA ARG A 25 5.46 -4.81 -4.97
C ARG A 25 6.39 -4.02 -4.05
N GLU A 26 6.29 -2.69 -4.07
CA GLU A 26 7.06 -1.81 -3.16
C GLU A 26 6.80 -2.14 -1.68
N LEU A 27 5.55 -2.46 -1.33
CA LEU A 27 5.17 -2.90 0.02
C LEU A 27 5.76 -4.27 0.37
N LEU A 28 5.76 -5.21 -0.58
CA LEU A 28 6.32 -6.55 -0.40
C LEU A 28 7.85 -6.52 -0.27
N ASP A 29 8.53 -5.72 -1.09
CA ASP A 29 9.98 -5.55 -1.04
C ASP A 29 10.41 -4.90 0.28
N ALA A 30 9.73 -3.82 0.69
CA ALA A 30 9.98 -3.16 1.97
C ALA A 30 9.71 -4.09 3.17
N ALA A 31 8.66 -4.91 3.09
CA ALA A 31 8.33 -5.89 4.12
C ALA A 31 9.38 -6.99 4.19
N LEU A 32 9.82 -7.52 3.04
CA LEU A 32 10.85 -8.55 2.96
C LEU A 32 12.15 -8.06 3.59
N ASP A 33 12.63 -6.87 3.20
CA ASP A 33 13.84 -6.27 3.77
C ASP A 33 13.79 -6.21 5.29
N LEU A 34 12.69 -5.68 5.84
CA LEU A 34 12.53 -5.53 7.29
C LEU A 34 12.36 -6.87 8.00
N PHE A 35 11.65 -7.84 7.39
CA PHE A 35 11.52 -9.17 7.95
C PHE A 35 12.85 -9.92 7.98
N VAL A 36 13.71 -9.72 6.98
CA VAL A 36 15.05 -10.34 6.93
C VAL A 36 16.00 -9.66 7.92
N ASP A 37 15.99 -8.33 8.01
CA ASP A 37 16.92 -7.56 8.84
C ASP A 37 16.70 -7.75 10.36
N LYS A 38 15.44 -7.69 10.81
CA LYS A 38 15.11 -7.74 12.25
C LYS A 38 14.10 -8.81 12.64
N GLY A 39 13.61 -9.61 11.68
CA GLY A 39 12.64 -10.66 11.95
C GLY A 39 11.18 -10.17 11.97
N TYR A 40 10.27 -11.13 11.84
CA TYR A 40 8.82 -10.87 11.78
C TYR A 40 8.27 -10.21 13.06
N ALA A 41 8.68 -10.68 14.24
CA ALA A 41 8.15 -10.19 15.51
C ALA A 41 8.50 -8.71 15.77
N ALA A 42 9.76 -8.32 15.50
CA ALA A 42 10.25 -6.96 15.68
C ALA A 42 9.81 -5.98 14.58
N THR A 43 9.22 -6.48 13.49
CA THR A 43 8.73 -5.63 12.40
C THR A 43 7.34 -5.08 12.69
N ARG A 44 7.22 -3.74 12.67
CA ARG A 44 5.94 -3.02 12.72
C ARG A 44 5.47 -2.66 11.32
N VAL A 45 4.15 -2.69 11.13
CA VAL A 45 3.53 -2.44 9.81
C VAL A 45 3.67 -0.97 9.38
N GLU A 46 3.80 -0.07 10.35
CA GLU A 46 4.07 1.35 10.15
C GLU A 46 5.45 1.59 9.51
N GLU A 47 6.45 0.81 9.91
CA GLU A 47 7.80 0.91 9.36
C GLU A 47 7.86 0.42 7.93
N VAL A 48 7.11 -0.65 7.61
CA VAL A 48 6.94 -1.13 6.23
C VAL A 48 6.30 -0.06 5.37
N ALA A 49 5.20 0.55 5.84
CA ALA A 49 4.51 1.60 5.11
C ALA A 49 5.43 2.80 4.86
N ALA A 50 6.16 3.24 5.90
CA ALA A 50 7.12 4.33 5.79
C ALA A 50 8.25 4.02 4.78
N ARG A 51 8.82 2.81 4.83
CA ARG A 51 9.87 2.37 3.90
C ARG A 51 9.36 2.29 2.45
N ALA A 52 8.12 1.86 2.26
CA ALA A 52 7.47 1.84 0.94
C ALA A 52 6.94 3.21 0.48
N GLY A 53 7.13 4.29 1.26
CA GLY A 53 6.67 5.63 0.89
C GLY A 53 5.14 5.79 0.86
N VAL A 54 4.41 4.96 1.60
CA VAL A 54 2.93 4.99 1.66
C VAL A 54 2.43 5.20 3.08
N SER A 55 1.16 5.62 3.19
CA SER A 55 0.51 5.72 4.50
C SER A 55 0.18 4.34 5.07
N LYS A 56 0.14 4.23 6.40
CA LYS A 56 -0.35 3.04 7.12
C LYS A 56 -1.72 2.60 6.58
N GLY A 57 -2.65 3.55 6.39
CA GLY A 57 -3.98 3.26 5.85
C GLY A 57 -3.93 2.65 4.45
N THR A 58 -3.03 3.15 3.59
CA THR A 58 -2.81 2.59 2.26
C THR A 58 -2.32 1.15 2.32
N LEU A 59 -1.38 0.82 3.22
CA LEU A 59 -0.94 -0.57 3.42
C LEU A 59 -2.13 -1.47 3.81
N PHE A 60 -2.96 -1.04 4.76
CA PHE A 60 -4.11 -1.85 5.21
C PHE A 60 -5.21 -2.05 4.16
N LEU A 61 -5.27 -1.20 3.12
CA LEU A 61 -6.16 -1.45 1.98
C LEU A 61 -5.74 -2.69 1.17
N TYR A 62 -4.45 -3.03 1.17
CA TYR A 62 -3.90 -4.19 0.45
C TYR A 62 -3.72 -5.40 1.38
N PHE A 63 -3.23 -5.17 2.60
CA PHE A 63 -2.90 -6.20 3.56
C PHE A 63 -3.59 -5.91 4.90
N PRO A 64 -4.71 -6.56 5.22
CA PRO A 64 -5.51 -6.24 6.39
C PRO A 64 -4.81 -6.56 7.71
N SER A 65 -3.71 -7.34 7.68
CA SER A 65 -2.90 -7.65 8.85
C SER A 65 -1.42 -7.84 8.49
N LYS A 66 -0.55 -7.76 9.49
CA LYS A 66 0.88 -8.11 9.34
C LYS A 66 1.07 -9.55 8.87
N GLN A 67 0.18 -10.46 9.28
CA GLN A 67 0.22 -11.86 8.86
C GLN A 67 -0.13 -12.02 7.38
N GLU A 68 -1.13 -11.29 6.86
CA GLU A 68 -1.47 -11.32 5.44
C GLU A 68 -0.37 -10.71 4.57
N LEU A 69 0.26 -9.62 5.04
CA LEU A 69 1.46 -9.07 4.41
C LEU A 69 2.58 -10.12 4.33
N PHE A 70 2.86 -10.80 5.43
CA PHE A 70 3.89 -11.85 5.47
C PHE A 70 3.57 -13.02 4.53
N LYS A 71 2.34 -13.53 4.55
CA LYS A 71 1.91 -14.59 3.62
C LYS A 71 2.10 -14.16 2.16
N ALA A 72 1.79 -12.91 1.83
CA ALA A 72 1.98 -12.37 0.49
C ALA A 72 3.46 -12.33 0.09
N VAL A 73 4.35 -11.87 0.99
CA VAL A 73 5.82 -11.91 0.77
C VAL A 73 6.29 -13.34 0.51
N VAL A 74 5.84 -14.30 1.33
CA VAL A 74 6.18 -15.72 1.18
C VAL A 74 5.69 -16.27 -0.14
N ARG A 75 4.43 -16.00 -0.53
CA ARG A 75 3.87 -16.44 -1.82
C ARG A 75 4.67 -15.89 -3.00
N GLU A 76 4.96 -14.59 -3.01
CA GLU A 76 5.74 -13.95 -4.08
C GLU A 76 7.14 -14.58 -4.23
N ASN A 77 7.80 -14.91 -3.12
CA ASN A 77 9.18 -15.40 -3.13
C ASN A 77 9.32 -16.91 -3.32
N ILE A 78 8.31 -17.70 -2.93
CA ILE A 78 8.32 -19.17 -3.06
C ILE A 78 7.67 -19.62 -4.37
N ALA A 79 6.57 -18.99 -4.80
CA ALA A 79 5.87 -19.39 -6.04
C ALA A 79 6.45 -18.77 -7.31
N GLY A 80 7.33 -17.77 -7.19
CA GLY A 80 8.02 -17.10 -8.30
C GLY A 80 9.34 -17.74 -8.74
N ARG A 81 9.56 -19.04 -8.45
CA ARG A 81 10.75 -19.81 -8.86
C ARG A 81 10.37 -21.06 -9.64
#